data_AF-A0A292SII3-F1
#
_entry.id   AF-A0A292SII3-F1
#
_cell.length_a   1.000
_cell.length_b   1.000
_cell.length_c   1.000
_cell.angle_alpha   90.00
_cell.angle_beta   90.00
_cell.angle_gamma   90.00
#
_symmetry.space_group_name_H-M   'P 1'
#
loop_
_entity.id
_entity.type
_entity.pdbx_description
1 polymer ?
#
loop_
_entity_poly.entity_id
_entity_poly.type
_entity_poly.pdbx_seq_one_letter_code
_entity_poly.pdbx_strand_id
1 'polypeptide(L)'
;MFYKTCYSSPIGIITLASDGKNLVGVWLEGQKYFCATVDEKMLENNSLKVFCDTKNWLDRYFKGEQPQIKELPLAPKGNEFRQAVWQLLCEIPYGKLTTYGELAKKIAKQTGRSTMSAQAVGGAVGHNPISIIIPCHRVVGTNGSLTGYAGGIETKIKLLKHEKIDMTKLFIPPKNITVNIAKNKRTQKLIEQLINVWESSVKATHVFLSESEIENIKKYVPQALKEVEYLTIITDDNNIPLAFMGIENNRLEMLFVNANERGKGFGTKLIKYGIKKYSINELTVNGQNPDALRFYEKNGFKVYKRTETDEQDNPYPLLYMKL
;
A
#
# COMPACT_ATOMS: atom_id res chain seq x y z
N MET A 1 19.18 5.73 32.28
CA MET A 1 20.48 5.86 31.60
C MET A 1 20.57 4.82 30.49
N PHE A 2 20.82 5.27 29.27
CA PHE A 2 20.93 4.39 28.10
C PHE A 2 22.32 4.48 27.47
N TYR A 3 22.71 3.41 26.81
CA TYR A 3 23.97 3.29 26.10
C TYR A 3 23.73 2.98 24.63
N LYS A 4 24.68 3.33 23.78
CA LYS A 4 24.67 3.00 22.35
C LYS A 4 26.04 2.55 21.84
N THR A 5 26.01 1.80 20.75
CA THR A 5 27.18 1.47 19.91
C THR A 5 26.73 1.31 18.46
N CYS A 6 27.68 1.28 17.53
CA CYS A 6 27.42 1.03 16.11
C CYS A 6 27.93 -0.36 15.71
N TYR A 7 27.30 -0.93 14.68
CA TYR A 7 27.70 -2.16 14.02
C TYR A 7 27.68 -1.94 12.50
N SER A 8 28.78 -2.29 11.83
CA SER A 8 28.86 -2.25 10.36
C SER A 8 28.33 -3.56 9.79
N SER A 9 27.39 -3.48 8.85
CA SER A 9 26.74 -4.65 8.27
C SER A 9 26.68 -4.59 6.74
N PRO A 10 26.40 -5.71 6.05
CA PRO A 10 26.19 -5.72 4.59
C PRO A 10 25.05 -4.82 4.09
N ILE A 11 24.19 -4.31 4.99
CA ILE A 11 23.06 -3.43 4.66
C ILE A 11 23.24 -2.00 5.19
N GLY A 12 24.44 -1.64 5.65
CA GLY A 12 24.77 -0.33 6.19
C GLY A 12 25.06 -0.33 7.70
N ILE A 13 25.18 0.85 8.28
CA ILE A 13 25.43 1.02 9.72
C ILE A 13 24.14 0.77 10.51
N ILE A 14 24.29 -0.02 11.57
CA ILE A 14 23.22 -0.33 12.53
C ILE A 14 23.57 0.28 13.88
N THR A 15 22.66 1.07 14.44
CA THR A 15 22.78 1.60 15.80
C THR A 15 22.12 0.64 16.78
N LEU A 16 22.88 0.19 17.79
CA LEU A 16 22.39 -0.64 18.89
C LEU A 16 22.22 0.23 20.14
N ALA A 17 21.14 0.04 20.89
CA ALA A 17 20.90 0.72 22.16
C ALA A 17 20.48 -0.23 23.28
N SER A 18 20.94 0.08 24.49
CA SER A 18 20.69 -0.72 25.70
C SER A 18 20.41 0.15 26.92
N ASP A 19 19.61 -0.37 27.86
CA ASP A 19 19.44 0.16 29.22
C ASP A 19 20.57 -0.26 30.19
N GLY A 20 21.62 -0.92 29.67
CA GLY A 20 22.74 -1.48 30.42
C GLY A 20 22.69 -3.00 30.55
N LYS A 21 21.51 -3.63 30.43
CA LYS A 21 21.31 -5.08 30.53
C LYS A 21 20.59 -5.67 29.31
N ASN A 22 19.55 -4.98 28.85
CA ASN A 22 18.68 -5.42 27.77
C ASN A 22 18.92 -4.59 26.51
N LEU A 23 18.68 -5.19 25.36
CA LEU A 23 18.62 -4.50 24.09
C LEU A 23 17.25 -3.82 23.95
N VAL A 24 17.25 -2.50 23.85
CA VAL A 24 16.03 -1.69 23.75
C VAL A 24 15.82 -1.12 22.35
N GLY A 25 16.86 -1.19 21.51
CA GLY A 25 16.82 -0.67 20.15
C GLY A 25 17.90 -1.22 19.23
N VAL A 26 17.52 -1.42 17.98
CA VAL A 26 18.36 -1.77 16.82
C VAL A 26 17.77 -1.04 15.62
N TRP A 27 18.44 0.00 15.16
CA TRP A 27 17.95 0.83 14.06
C TRP A 27 18.92 0.86 12.89
N LEU A 28 18.35 0.81 11.69
CA LEU A 28 19.06 1.09 10.46
C LEU A 28 19.17 2.60 10.28
N GLU A 29 20.29 3.08 9.74
CA GLU A 29 20.43 4.48 9.36
C GLU A 29 19.28 4.92 8.41
N GLY A 30 18.70 6.09 8.66
CA GLY A 30 17.55 6.60 7.90
C GLY A 30 16.21 5.91 8.19
N GLN A 31 16.13 5.01 9.17
CA GLN A 31 14.86 4.40 9.59
C GLN A 31 13.86 5.46 10.09
N LYS A 32 12.60 5.37 9.65
CA LYS A 32 11.56 6.38 9.94
C LYS A 32 11.37 6.73 11.44
N TYR A 33 11.53 5.76 12.34
CA TYR A 33 11.36 5.92 13.79
C TYR A 33 12.69 5.72 14.54
N PHE A 34 13.78 6.20 13.95
CA PHE A 34 15.13 6.09 14.51
C PHE A 34 15.18 6.64 15.95
N CYS A 35 15.63 5.82 16.90
CA CYS A 35 15.73 6.15 18.34
C CYS A 35 14.43 6.61 19.02
N ALA A 36 13.26 6.49 18.37
CA ALA A 36 12.01 7.09 18.84
C ALA A 36 11.46 6.50 20.16
N THR A 37 12.05 5.42 20.67
CA THR A 37 11.65 4.76 21.93
C THR A 37 12.61 5.04 23.09
N VAL A 38 13.64 5.87 22.87
CA VAL A 38 14.62 6.25 23.90
C VAL A 38 14.56 7.76 24.06
N ASP A 39 13.95 8.20 25.17
CA ASP A 39 13.68 9.61 25.46
C ASP A 39 14.90 10.32 26.12
N GLU A 40 15.91 9.56 26.52
CA GLU A 40 17.11 10.03 27.22
C GLU A 40 18.33 10.07 26.28
N LYS A 41 19.32 10.89 26.63
CA LYS A 41 20.62 10.89 25.97
C LYS A 41 21.29 9.52 26.14
N MET A 42 21.67 8.90 25.02
CA MET A 42 22.45 7.66 25.02
C MET A 42 23.95 7.97 25.07
N LEU A 43 24.67 7.36 26.01
CA LEU A 43 26.12 7.43 26.07
C LEU A 43 26.77 6.33 25.24
N GLU A 44 27.92 6.61 24.64
CA GLU A 44 28.67 5.58 23.94
C GLU A 44 29.30 4.60 24.93
N ASN A 45 29.09 3.30 24.69
CA ASN A 45 29.77 2.25 25.44
C ASN A 45 29.87 1.01 24.55
N ASN A 46 31.07 0.73 24.05
CA ASN A 46 31.29 -0.38 23.12
C ASN A 46 31.48 -1.74 23.81
N SER A 47 31.60 -1.75 25.14
CA SER A 47 32.08 -2.90 25.93
C SER A 47 30.98 -3.59 26.73
N LEU A 48 29.73 -3.16 26.64
CA LEU A 48 28.63 -3.85 27.32
C LEU A 48 28.46 -5.26 26.76
N LYS A 49 28.31 -6.24 27.66
CA LYS A 49 28.12 -7.65 27.30
C LYS A 49 26.98 -7.83 26.28
N VAL A 50 25.83 -7.18 26.51
CA VAL A 50 24.68 -7.26 25.59
C VAL A 50 25.01 -6.78 24.17
N PHE A 51 25.89 -5.79 24.01
CA PHE A 51 26.35 -5.36 22.69
C PHE A 51 27.30 -6.37 22.04
N CYS A 52 28.23 -6.94 22.79
CA CYS A 52 29.09 -8.02 22.30
C CYS A 52 28.25 -9.21 21.83
N ASP A 53 27.30 -9.66 22.65
CA ASP A 53 26.38 -10.75 22.32
C ASP A 53 25.54 -10.41 21.07
N THR A 54 25.01 -9.18 20.99
CA THR A 54 24.21 -8.73 19.83
C THR A 54 25.04 -8.66 18.55
N LYS A 55 26.29 -8.17 18.61
CA LYS A 55 27.19 -8.14 17.44
C LYS A 55 27.51 -9.55 16.95
N ASN A 56 27.84 -10.47 17.87
CA ASN A 56 28.05 -11.89 17.54
C ASN A 56 26.80 -12.54 16.94
N TRP A 57 25.61 -12.19 17.45
CA TRP A 57 24.34 -12.63 16.87
C TRP A 57 24.16 -12.10 15.45
N LEU A 58 24.42 -10.81 15.20
CA LEU A 58 24.31 -10.20 13.88
C LEU A 58 25.32 -10.80 12.90
N ASP A 59 26.56 -11.07 13.33
CA ASP A 59 27.57 -11.74 12.50
C ASP A 59 27.09 -13.11 12.03
N ARG A 60 26.58 -13.94 12.94
CA ARG A 60 26.00 -15.26 12.60
C ARG A 60 24.78 -15.12 11.70
N TYR A 61 23.91 -14.14 11.97
CA TYR A 61 22.76 -13.86 11.13
C TYR A 61 23.20 -13.54 9.69
N PHE A 62 24.14 -12.61 9.49
CA PHE A 62 24.64 -12.22 8.17
C PHE A 62 25.53 -13.28 7.50
N LYS A 63 26.03 -14.27 8.25
CA LYS A 63 26.64 -15.51 7.70
C LYS A 63 25.61 -16.57 7.29
N GLY A 64 24.33 -16.38 7.63
CA GLY A 64 23.26 -17.32 7.31
C GLY A 64 23.08 -18.47 8.32
N GLU A 65 23.64 -18.34 9.52
CA GLU A 65 23.63 -19.38 10.57
C GLU A 65 22.33 -19.42 11.41
N GLN A 66 21.35 -18.54 11.10
CA GLN A 66 20.00 -18.53 11.69
C GLN A 66 19.96 -18.55 13.23
N PRO A 67 20.66 -17.62 13.91
CA PRO A 67 20.69 -17.58 15.37
C PRO A 67 19.31 -17.32 15.98
N GLN A 68 19.05 -17.86 17.17
CA GLN A 68 17.74 -17.78 17.81
C GLN A 68 17.56 -16.43 18.51
N ILE A 69 16.37 -15.84 18.40
CA ILE A 69 16.06 -14.53 19.03
C ILE A 69 16.20 -14.59 20.56
N LYS A 70 15.81 -15.72 21.18
CA LYS A 70 15.85 -15.92 22.64
C LYS A 70 17.26 -15.90 23.24
N GLU A 71 18.31 -15.89 22.42
CA GLU A 71 19.69 -15.73 22.89
C GLU A 71 19.99 -14.31 23.37
N LEU A 72 19.15 -13.33 23.01
CA LEU A 72 19.33 -11.92 23.35
C LEU A 72 18.26 -11.44 24.35
N PRO A 73 18.66 -10.65 25.37
CA PRO A 73 17.71 -10.05 26.31
C PRO A 73 17.04 -8.83 25.68
N LEU A 74 15.86 -8.99 25.07
CA LEU A 74 15.13 -7.91 24.42
C LEU A 74 14.15 -7.22 25.38
N ALA A 75 14.15 -5.88 25.39
CA ALA A 75 13.19 -5.07 26.14
C ALA A 75 12.66 -3.88 25.31
N PRO A 76 11.93 -4.13 24.21
CA PRO A 76 11.40 -3.05 23.38
C PRO A 76 10.30 -2.25 24.11
N LYS A 77 10.44 -0.93 24.15
CA LYS A 77 9.43 -0.03 24.76
C LYS A 77 8.30 0.27 23.77
N GLY A 78 7.07 -0.05 24.16
CA GLY A 78 5.86 0.22 23.38
C GLY A 78 4.59 -0.05 24.19
N ASN A 79 3.44 0.41 23.68
CA ASN A 79 2.14 0.07 24.29
C ASN A 79 1.82 -1.43 24.16
N GLU A 80 0.85 -1.91 24.92
CA GLU A 80 0.46 -3.33 24.96
C GLU A 80 0.18 -3.90 23.57
N PHE A 81 -0.53 -3.15 22.72
CA PHE A 81 -0.83 -3.57 21.35
C PHE A 81 0.43 -3.78 20.52
N ARG A 82 1.40 -2.86 20.59
CA ARG A 82 2.67 -2.98 19.89
C ARG A 82 3.48 -4.17 20.40
N GLN A 83 3.56 -4.35 21.72
CA GLN A 83 4.26 -5.48 22.31
C GLN A 83 3.68 -6.82 21.85
N ALA A 84 2.35 -6.97 21.85
CA ALA A 84 1.68 -8.16 21.36
C ALA A 84 2.01 -8.43 19.87
N VAL A 85 2.00 -7.39 19.02
CA VAL A 85 2.39 -7.53 17.61
C VAL A 85 3.85 -7.96 17.48
N TRP A 86 4.77 -7.37 18.23
CA TRP A 86 6.19 -7.71 18.16
C TRP A 86 6.49 -9.12 18.64
N GLN A 87 5.77 -9.61 19.65
CA GLN A 87 5.85 -11.01 20.07
C GLN A 87 5.45 -11.96 18.94
N LEU A 88 4.35 -11.68 18.23
CA LEU A 88 3.97 -12.46 17.05
C LEU A 88 4.99 -12.37 15.91
N LEU A 89 5.69 -11.24 15.75
CA LEU A 89 6.77 -11.15 14.77
C LEU A 89 7.91 -12.13 15.09
N CYS A 90 8.26 -12.27 16.37
CA CYS A 90 9.29 -13.22 16.81
C CYS A 90 8.93 -14.69 16.55
N GLU A 91 7.64 -15.01 16.35
CA GLU A 91 7.20 -16.35 15.96
C GLU A 91 7.46 -16.67 14.48
N ILE A 92 7.72 -15.68 13.63
CA ILE A 92 7.90 -15.87 12.19
C ILE A 92 9.29 -16.48 11.96
N PRO A 93 9.41 -17.72 11.44
CA PRO A 93 10.71 -18.37 11.26
C PRO A 93 11.59 -17.66 10.22
N TYR A 94 12.91 -17.89 10.30
CA TYR A 94 13.86 -17.47 9.27
C TYR A 94 13.48 -18.08 7.91
N GLY A 95 13.53 -17.27 6.85
CA GLY A 95 13.19 -17.74 5.50
C GLY A 95 11.70 -18.04 5.30
N LYS A 96 10.82 -17.53 6.17
CA LYS A 96 9.36 -17.59 6.02
C LYS A 96 8.75 -16.19 6.04
N LEU A 97 7.59 -16.07 5.39
CA LEU A 97 6.80 -14.84 5.35
C LEU A 97 5.47 -15.04 6.07
N THR A 98 4.89 -13.93 6.50
CA THR A 98 3.48 -13.83 6.87
C THR A 98 2.90 -12.57 6.26
N THR A 99 1.59 -12.38 6.37
CA THR A 99 0.91 -11.19 5.87
C THR A 99 0.40 -10.30 7.00
N TYR A 100 0.24 -9.00 6.73
CA TYR A 100 -0.42 -8.09 7.67
C TYR A 100 -1.83 -8.57 8.07
N GLY A 101 -2.54 -9.23 7.14
CA GLY A 101 -3.86 -9.80 7.39
C GLY A 101 -3.83 -11.01 8.33
N GLU A 102 -2.85 -11.90 8.18
CA GLU A 102 -2.66 -13.04 9.09
C GLU A 102 -2.30 -12.59 10.51
N LEU A 103 -1.38 -11.62 10.64
CA LEU A 103 -1.07 -11.03 11.93
C LEU A 103 -2.29 -10.35 12.57
N ALA A 104 -3.09 -9.63 11.78
CA ALA A 104 -4.34 -9.05 12.26
C ALA A 104 -5.31 -10.11 12.79
N LYS A 105 -5.48 -11.24 12.08
CA LYS A 105 -6.31 -12.36 12.57
C LYS A 105 -5.78 -12.94 13.88
N LYS A 106 -4.46 -13.16 13.98
CA LYS A 106 -3.83 -13.67 15.22
C LYS A 106 -4.05 -12.71 16.40
N ILE A 107 -3.82 -11.41 16.20
CA ILE A 107 -4.04 -10.39 17.24
C ILE A 107 -5.51 -10.26 17.64
N ALA A 108 -6.44 -10.30 16.68
CA ALA A 108 -7.87 -10.28 16.98
C ALA A 108 -8.24 -11.42 17.94
N LYS A 109 -7.76 -12.64 17.64
CA LYS A 109 -7.95 -13.82 18.48
C LYS A 109 -7.33 -13.65 19.89
N GLN A 110 -6.10 -13.16 19.99
CA GLN A 110 -5.42 -12.94 21.28
C GLN A 110 -6.11 -11.89 22.15
N THR A 111 -6.70 -10.86 21.54
CA THR A 111 -7.35 -9.73 22.24
C THR A 111 -8.85 -9.91 22.44
N GLY A 112 -9.41 -11.08 22.09
CA GLY A 112 -10.85 -11.35 22.19
C GLY A 112 -11.72 -10.49 21.26
N ARG A 113 -11.16 -9.93 20.20
CA ARG A 113 -11.88 -9.10 19.22
C ARG A 113 -12.32 -9.93 18.02
N SER A 114 -13.49 -9.60 17.46
CA SER A 114 -13.98 -10.26 16.24
C SER A 114 -13.09 -9.98 15.04
N THR A 115 -12.52 -8.77 14.94
CA THR A 115 -11.65 -8.35 13.84
C THR A 115 -10.55 -7.41 14.33
N MET A 116 -9.47 -7.32 13.54
CA MET A 116 -8.41 -6.33 13.72
C MET A 116 -8.02 -5.76 12.37
N SER A 117 -7.69 -4.46 12.33
CA SER A 117 -7.27 -3.80 11.10
C SER A 117 -5.84 -4.17 10.72
N ALA A 118 -5.63 -4.68 9.51
CA ALA A 118 -4.31 -4.91 8.95
C ALA A 118 -3.47 -3.62 8.87
N GLN A 119 -4.12 -2.45 8.72
CA GLN A 119 -3.44 -1.15 8.75
C GLN A 119 -2.94 -0.80 10.15
N ALA A 120 -3.74 -1.06 11.19
CA ALA A 120 -3.33 -0.84 12.58
C ALA A 120 -2.14 -1.74 12.95
N VAL A 121 -2.18 -3.01 12.55
CA VAL A 121 -1.05 -3.94 12.69
C VAL A 121 0.16 -3.44 11.90
N GLY A 122 -0.01 -3.00 10.65
CA GLY A 122 1.07 -2.39 9.86
C GLY A 122 1.72 -1.20 10.56
N GLY A 123 0.93 -0.37 11.24
CA GLY A 123 1.41 0.70 12.11
C GLY A 123 2.30 0.18 13.26
N ALA A 124 1.88 -0.87 13.96
CA ALA A 124 2.67 -1.47 15.04
C ALA A 124 3.95 -2.16 14.55
N VAL A 125 3.88 -2.90 13.43
CA VAL A 125 5.04 -3.53 12.77
C VAL A 125 6.08 -2.48 12.38
N GLY A 126 5.64 -1.34 11.84
CA GLY A 126 6.51 -0.23 11.47
C GLY A 126 7.21 0.46 12.65
N HIS A 127 6.64 0.40 13.85
CA HIS A 127 7.23 0.98 15.06
C HIS A 127 8.16 0.03 15.81
N ASN A 128 8.51 -1.12 15.23
CA ASN A 128 9.48 -2.03 15.82
C ASN A 128 10.81 -1.29 16.10
N PRO A 129 11.25 -1.18 17.37
CA PRO A 129 12.50 -0.50 17.71
C PRO A 129 13.72 -1.41 17.57
N ILE A 130 13.55 -2.73 17.45
CA ILE A 130 14.65 -3.71 17.38
C ILE A 130 14.59 -4.41 16.01
N SER A 131 14.93 -3.68 14.95
CA SER A 131 14.94 -4.17 13.57
C SER A 131 15.84 -5.39 13.39
N ILE A 132 15.56 -6.22 12.37
CA ILE A 132 16.25 -7.49 12.02
C ILE A 132 15.99 -8.60 13.05
N ILE A 133 16.27 -8.35 14.33
CA ILE A 133 16.10 -9.33 15.40
C ILE A 133 14.61 -9.58 15.66
N ILE A 134 13.80 -8.53 15.83
CA ILE A 134 12.35 -8.64 15.71
C ILE A 134 12.03 -8.50 14.20
N PRO A 135 11.61 -9.57 13.51
CA PRO A 135 11.74 -9.67 12.06
C PRO A 135 10.57 -9.01 11.30
N CYS A 136 10.41 -7.70 11.45
CA CYS A 136 9.34 -6.95 10.79
C CYS A 136 9.45 -6.94 9.25
N HIS A 137 10.63 -7.24 8.67
CA HIS A 137 10.82 -7.38 7.22
C HIS A 137 10.14 -8.63 6.63
N ARG A 138 9.81 -9.64 7.44
CA ARG A 138 9.12 -10.88 7.01
C ARG A 138 7.61 -10.72 6.79
N VAL A 139 7.05 -9.54 7.06
CA VAL A 139 5.63 -9.24 6.87
C VAL A 139 5.39 -8.58 5.52
N VAL A 140 4.49 -9.14 4.70
CA VAL A 140 4.17 -8.62 3.35
C VAL A 140 2.66 -8.38 3.16
N GLY A 141 2.28 -7.74 2.06
CA GLY A 141 0.88 -7.71 1.63
C GLY A 141 0.39 -9.09 1.21
N THR A 142 -0.91 -9.35 1.34
CA THR A 142 -1.53 -10.65 0.96
C THR A 142 -1.35 -11.02 -0.51
N ASN A 143 -1.10 -10.05 -1.38
CA ASN A 143 -0.82 -10.25 -2.80
C ASN A 143 0.69 -10.33 -3.12
N GLY A 144 1.57 -10.33 -2.11
CA GLY A 144 3.02 -10.29 -2.31
C GLY A 144 3.62 -8.87 -2.35
N SER A 145 2.82 -7.81 -2.12
CA SER A 145 3.34 -6.44 -2.14
C SER A 145 4.35 -6.18 -1.02
N LEU A 146 5.52 -5.67 -1.38
CA LEU A 146 6.56 -5.18 -0.48
C LEU A 146 6.26 -3.73 -0.09
N THR A 147 5.47 -3.57 0.96
CA THR A 147 5.15 -2.26 1.56
C THR A 147 5.59 -2.20 3.02
N GLY A 148 5.49 -1.02 3.62
CA GLY A 148 5.40 -0.88 5.08
C GLY A 148 6.63 -1.35 5.87
N TYR A 149 7.84 -0.96 5.47
CA TYR A 149 9.05 -1.23 6.25
C TYR A 149 9.79 0.06 6.60
N ALA A 150 9.97 0.28 7.90
CA ALA A 150 10.50 1.55 8.42
C ALA A 150 11.96 1.79 8.04
N GLY A 151 12.74 0.74 7.82
CA GLY A 151 14.14 0.82 7.38
C GLY A 151 14.34 0.91 5.85
N GLY A 152 13.27 1.19 5.08
CA GLY A 152 13.33 1.35 3.63
C GLY A 152 13.12 0.05 2.82
N ILE A 153 12.40 0.15 1.70
CA ILE A 153 12.03 -1.02 0.87
C ILE A 153 13.27 -1.75 0.33
N GLU A 154 14.31 -1.03 -0.06
CA GLU A 154 15.56 -1.63 -0.54
C GLU A 154 16.20 -2.52 0.51
N THR A 155 16.26 -2.06 1.76
CA THR A 155 16.80 -2.85 2.87
C THR A 155 15.94 -4.07 3.17
N LYS A 156 14.61 -3.94 3.09
CA LYS A 156 13.69 -5.08 3.19
C LYS A 156 14.04 -6.15 2.16
N ILE A 157 14.25 -5.76 0.90
CA ILE A 157 14.61 -6.67 -0.19
C ILE A 157 15.96 -7.34 0.06
N LYS A 158 16.98 -6.59 0.51
CA LYS A 158 18.30 -7.15 0.86
C LYS A 158 18.18 -8.22 1.95
N LEU A 159 17.40 -7.94 3.00
CA LEU A 159 17.15 -8.89 4.09
C LEU A 159 16.38 -10.13 3.62
N LEU A 160 15.33 -9.96 2.81
CA LEU A 160 14.57 -11.10 2.29
C LEU A 160 15.41 -12.01 1.39
N LYS A 161 16.24 -11.42 0.51
CA LYS A 161 17.20 -12.16 -0.32
C LYS A 161 18.24 -12.89 0.53
N HIS A 162 18.77 -12.23 1.56
CA HIS A 162 19.68 -12.82 2.53
C HIS A 162 19.07 -14.06 3.20
N GLU A 163 17.79 -13.99 3.57
CA GLU A 163 17.05 -15.12 4.12
C GLU A 163 16.59 -16.18 3.09
N LYS A 164 17.08 -16.09 1.85
CA LYS A 164 16.76 -17.02 0.75
C LYS A 164 15.25 -17.11 0.45
N ILE A 165 14.53 -16.01 0.65
CA ILE A 165 13.12 -15.89 0.23
C ILE A 165 13.04 -15.87 -1.30
N ASP A 166 12.11 -16.65 -1.85
CA ASP A 166 11.75 -16.57 -3.26
C ASP A 166 11.10 -15.21 -3.57
N MET A 167 11.82 -14.39 -4.33
CA MET A 167 11.39 -13.04 -4.69
C MET A 167 10.45 -13.01 -5.90
N THR A 168 10.24 -14.13 -6.61
CA THR A 168 9.46 -14.15 -7.87
C THR A 168 8.01 -13.71 -7.71
N LYS A 169 7.43 -13.96 -6.53
CA LYS A 169 6.04 -13.60 -6.20
C LYS A 169 5.93 -12.27 -5.44
N LEU A 170 7.04 -11.57 -5.22
CA LEU A 170 7.10 -10.33 -4.45
C LEU A 170 7.34 -9.14 -5.36
N PHE A 171 6.62 -8.06 -5.15
CA PHE A 171 6.77 -6.85 -5.96
C PHE A 171 6.63 -5.60 -5.11
N ILE A 172 7.32 -4.53 -5.48
CA ILE A 172 7.10 -3.20 -4.90
C ILE A 172 5.89 -2.62 -5.62
N PRO A 173 4.78 -2.31 -4.93
CA PRO A 173 3.69 -1.61 -5.60
C PRO A 173 4.17 -0.20 -5.98
N PRO A 174 3.82 0.30 -7.18
CA PRO A 174 4.15 1.67 -7.57
C PRO A 174 3.59 2.65 -6.54
N LYS A 175 4.31 3.74 -6.22
CA LYS A 175 3.70 4.80 -5.41
C LYS A 175 2.73 5.55 -6.30
N ASN A 176 1.48 5.54 -5.85
CA ASN A 176 0.41 6.07 -6.66
C ASN A 176 0.01 7.45 -6.20
N ILE A 177 0.34 8.45 -7.02
CA ILE A 177 0.09 9.86 -6.74
C ILE A 177 -1.28 10.22 -7.31
N THR A 178 -2.15 10.78 -6.46
CA THR A 178 -3.45 11.29 -6.89
C THR A 178 -3.32 12.79 -7.16
N VAL A 179 -3.54 13.22 -8.39
CA VAL A 179 -3.37 14.62 -8.83
C VAL A 179 -4.63 15.10 -9.53
N ASN A 180 -5.13 16.28 -9.16
CA ASN A 180 -6.14 16.99 -9.94
C ASN A 180 -5.45 17.86 -11.01
N ILE A 181 -5.84 17.71 -12.26
CA ILE A 181 -5.23 18.39 -13.41
C ILE A 181 -6.12 19.55 -13.85
N ALA A 182 -5.64 20.77 -13.58
CA ALA A 182 -6.27 22.00 -14.07
C ALA A 182 -6.41 21.99 -15.60
N LYS A 183 -7.49 22.56 -16.14
CA LYS A 183 -7.79 22.58 -17.59
C LYS A 183 -6.60 23.05 -18.44
N ASN A 184 -5.95 24.13 -18.03
CA ASN A 184 -4.78 24.70 -18.72
C ASN A 184 -3.51 23.83 -18.67
N LYS A 185 -3.48 22.76 -17.85
CA LYS A 185 -2.38 21.81 -17.74
C LYS A 185 -2.65 20.47 -18.47
N ARG A 186 -3.81 20.32 -19.11
CA ARG A 186 -4.20 19.11 -19.85
C ARG A 186 -3.54 19.08 -21.23
N THR A 187 -2.25 18.73 -21.26
CA THR A 187 -1.47 18.67 -22.51
C THR A 187 -1.97 17.56 -23.44
N GLN A 188 -1.70 17.71 -24.74
CA GLN A 188 -2.04 16.69 -25.74
C GLN A 188 -1.48 15.30 -25.37
N LYS A 189 -0.21 15.25 -24.90
CA LYS A 189 0.43 14.02 -24.42
C LYS A 189 -0.33 13.35 -23.26
N LEU A 190 -0.80 14.13 -22.29
CA LEU A 190 -1.59 13.59 -21.18
C LEU A 190 -2.92 13.04 -21.69
N ILE A 191 -3.60 13.77 -22.58
CA ILE A 191 -4.87 13.32 -23.17
C ILE A 191 -4.69 11.99 -23.90
N GLU A 192 -3.63 11.83 -24.69
CA GLU A 192 -3.31 10.56 -25.37
C GLU A 192 -3.07 9.41 -24.37
N GLN A 193 -2.34 9.66 -23.28
CA GLN A 193 -2.14 8.67 -22.23
C GLN A 193 -3.46 8.25 -21.55
N LEU A 194 -4.37 9.20 -21.30
CA LEU A 194 -5.68 8.92 -20.70
C LEU A 194 -6.61 8.19 -21.68
N ILE A 195 -6.52 8.47 -22.98
CA ILE A 195 -7.23 7.69 -24.02
C ILE A 195 -6.76 6.23 -24.00
N ASN A 196 -5.46 5.97 -23.84
CA ASN A 196 -4.96 4.59 -23.73
C ASN A 196 -5.51 3.88 -22.49
N VAL A 197 -5.61 4.58 -21.35
CA VAL A 197 -6.23 4.04 -20.12
C VAL A 197 -7.72 3.74 -20.35
N TRP A 198 -8.45 4.67 -20.99
CA TRP A 198 -9.85 4.52 -21.34
C TRP A 198 -10.07 3.31 -22.26
N GLU A 199 -9.37 3.24 -23.39
CA GLU A 199 -9.54 2.20 -24.41
C GLU A 199 -9.23 0.81 -23.82
N SER A 200 -8.12 0.70 -23.08
CA SER A 200 -7.77 -0.53 -22.36
C SER A 200 -8.87 -0.97 -21.40
N SER A 201 -9.44 -0.03 -20.64
CA SER A 201 -10.52 -0.33 -19.70
C SER A 201 -11.80 -0.74 -20.42
N VAL A 202 -12.18 -0.04 -21.49
CA VAL A 202 -13.40 -0.32 -22.28
C VAL A 202 -13.32 -1.69 -22.92
N LYS A 203 -12.22 -2.01 -23.62
CA LYS A 203 -12.01 -3.35 -24.23
C LYS A 203 -12.07 -4.48 -23.21
N ALA A 204 -11.67 -4.24 -21.96
CA ALA A 204 -11.70 -5.23 -20.90
C ALA A 204 -13.05 -5.35 -20.14
N THR A 205 -14.03 -4.46 -20.39
CA THR A 205 -15.27 -4.40 -19.60
C THR A 205 -16.55 -4.29 -20.43
N HIS A 206 -16.48 -3.72 -21.62
CA HIS A 206 -17.61 -3.47 -22.50
C HIS A 206 -17.54 -4.44 -23.67
N VAL A 207 -17.52 -5.75 -23.37
CA VAL A 207 -17.46 -6.82 -24.38
C VAL A 207 -18.68 -6.84 -25.32
N PHE A 208 -19.70 -6.06 -25.00
CA PHE A 208 -20.90 -5.84 -25.82
C PHE A 208 -20.71 -4.78 -26.91
N LEU A 209 -19.65 -3.96 -26.85
CA LEU A 209 -19.32 -2.99 -27.90
C LEU A 209 -18.43 -3.63 -28.96
N SER A 210 -18.69 -3.31 -30.23
CA SER A 210 -17.82 -3.64 -31.35
C SER A 210 -16.61 -2.69 -31.45
N GLU A 211 -15.55 -3.10 -32.15
CA GLU A 211 -14.37 -2.24 -32.38
C GLU A 211 -14.72 -0.93 -33.09
N SER A 212 -15.67 -0.95 -34.05
CA SER A 212 -16.12 0.26 -34.73
C SER A 212 -16.85 1.23 -33.79
N GLU A 213 -17.64 0.71 -32.84
CA GLU A 213 -18.30 1.52 -31.82
C GLU A 213 -17.30 2.14 -30.84
N ILE A 214 -16.30 1.37 -30.41
CA ILE A 214 -15.21 1.87 -29.56
C ILE A 214 -14.49 3.01 -30.29
N GLU A 215 -14.11 2.83 -31.56
CA GLU A 215 -13.45 3.88 -32.35
C GLU A 215 -14.35 5.11 -32.57
N ASN A 216 -15.67 4.93 -32.67
CA ASN A 216 -16.60 6.06 -32.73
C ASN A 216 -16.67 6.84 -31.42
N ILE A 217 -16.77 6.16 -30.27
CA ILE A 217 -16.79 6.82 -28.95
C ILE A 217 -15.46 7.55 -28.70
N LYS A 218 -14.34 6.92 -29.08
CA LYS A 218 -12.98 7.46 -28.92
C LYS A 218 -12.79 8.84 -29.55
N LYS A 219 -13.55 9.19 -30.59
CA LYS A 219 -13.50 10.52 -31.24
C LYS A 219 -13.88 11.66 -30.28
N TYR A 220 -14.76 11.40 -29.30
CA TYR A 220 -15.28 12.42 -28.38
C TYR A 220 -14.54 12.45 -27.03
N VAL A 221 -13.88 11.34 -26.65
CA VAL A 221 -13.11 11.22 -25.40
C VAL A 221 -12.07 12.34 -25.20
N PRO A 222 -11.26 12.75 -26.21
CA PRO A 222 -10.31 13.84 -26.04
C PRO A 222 -10.96 15.15 -25.57
N GLN A 223 -12.11 15.50 -26.14
CA GLN A 223 -12.82 16.73 -25.81
C GLN A 223 -13.43 16.65 -24.42
N ALA A 224 -14.05 15.51 -24.06
CA ALA A 224 -14.58 15.28 -22.72
C ALA A 224 -13.49 15.41 -21.64
N LEU A 225 -12.31 14.82 -21.88
CA LEU A 225 -11.17 14.93 -20.97
C LEU A 225 -10.63 16.36 -20.85
N LYS A 226 -10.67 17.16 -21.93
CA LYS A 226 -10.24 18.56 -21.91
C LYS A 226 -11.23 19.45 -21.13
N GLU A 227 -12.52 19.18 -21.25
CA GLU A 227 -13.57 20.07 -20.75
C GLU A 227 -14.14 19.73 -19.38
N VAL A 228 -14.08 18.47 -18.93
CA VAL A 228 -14.65 18.08 -17.63
C VAL A 228 -14.14 18.98 -16.50
N GLU A 229 -15.01 19.45 -15.62
CA GLU A 229 -14.70 20.45 -14.59
C GLU A 229 -13.48 20.01 -13.75
N TYR A 230 -13.54 18.82 -13.17
CA TYR A 230 -12.43 18.23 -12.42
C TYR A 230 -11.95 16.95 -13.06
N LEU A 231 -10.65 16.88 -13.36
CA LEU A 231 -9.99 15.67 -13.88
C LEU A 231 -8.94 15.22 -12.87
N THR A 232 -9.24 14.16 -12.13
CA THR A 232 -8.33 13.56 -11.16
C THR A 232 -7.70 12.30 -11.73
N ILE A 233 -6.37 12.22 -11.71
CA ILE A 233 -5.62 11.07 -12.18
C ILE A 233 -4.91 10.37 -11.04
N ILE A 234 -4.70 9.06 -11.17
CA ILE A 234 -3.70 8.30 -10.42
C ILE A 234 -2.56 7.99 -11.38
N THR A 235 -1.34 8.38 -11.03
CA THR A 235 -0.13 8.00 -11.78
C THR A 235 0.75 7.06 -10.98
N ASP A 236 1.63 6.34 -11.66
CA ASP A 236 2.80 5.71 -11.02
C ASP A 236 3.88 6.75 -10.66
N ASP A 237 5.03 6.26 -10.18
CA ASP A 237 6.21 7.06 -9.83
C ASP A 237 6.83 7.80 -11.03
N ASN A 238 6.57 7.35 -12.27
CA ASN A 238 7.07 7.95 -13.51
C ASN A 238 6.05 8.94 -14.13
N ASN A 239 4.99 9.29 -13.40
CA ASN A 239 3.88 10.11 -13.88
C ASN A 239 3.09 9.49 -15.05
N ILE A 240 3.11 8.16 -15.19
CA ILE A 240 2.30 7.44 -16.18
C ILE A 240 0.90 7.23 -15.58
N PRO A 241 -0.19 7.66 -16.26
CA PRO A 241 -1.55 7.46 -15.77
C PRO A 241 -1.94 5.97 -15.68
N LEU A 242 -2.44 5.57 -14.51
CA LEU A 242 -2.95 4.21 -14.21
C LEU A 242 -4.48 4.18 -14.15
N ALA A 243 -5.09 5.28 -13.72
CA ALA A 243 -6.53 5.45 -13.61
C ALA A 243 -6.88 6.94 -13.63
N PHE A 244 -8.11 7.29 -14.01
CA PHE A 244 -8.62 8.65 -13.91
C PHE A 244 -10.11 8.70 -13.60
N MET A 245 -10.52 9.87 -13.12
CA MET A 245 -11.88 10.21 -12.78
C MET A 245 -12.19 11.63 -13.27
N GLY A 246 -13.36 11.82 -13.87
CA GLY A 246 -13.88 13.12 -14.27
C GLY A 246 -15.20 13.40 -13.55
N ILE A 247 -15.37 14.64 -13.12
CA ILE A 247 -16.48 15.10 -12.30
C ILE A 247 -17.01 16.40 -12.88
N GLU A 248 -18.32 16.51 -12.97
CA GLU A 248 -19.04 17.71 -13.40
C GLU A 248 -20.24 17.89 -12.45
N ASN A 249 -20.47 19.08 -11.89
CA ASN A 249 -21.66 19.37 -11.07
C ASN A 249 -21.95 18.34 -9.95
N ASN A 250 -20.92 17.90 -9.22
CA ASN A 250 -21.01 16.87 -8.16
C ASN A 250 -21.48 15.48 -8.65
N ARG A 251 -21.40 15.24 -9.96
CA ARG A 251 -21.70 13.96 -10.60
C ARG A 251 -20.42 13.33 -11.15
N LEU A 252 -20.32 12.01 -11.01
CA LEU A 252 -19.24 11.23 -11.62
C LEU A 252 -19.56 10.98 -13.10
N GLU A 253 -18.83 11.64 -13.99
CA GLU A 253 -19.01 11.51 -15.44
C GLU A 253 -18.16 10.38 -16.04
N MET A 254 -16.98 10.15 -15.46
CA MET A 254 -16.06 9.13 -15.95
C MET A 254 -15.22 8.55 -14.83
N LEU A 255 -15.00 7.24 -14.86
CA LEU A 255 -14.06 6.55 -13.97
C LEU A 255 -13.50 5.33 -14.71
N PHE A 256 -12.21 5.38 -15.04
CA PHE A 256 -11.54 4.31 -15.77
C PHE A 256 -10.23 3.92 -15.10
N VAL A 257 -9.94 2.62 -15.11
CA VAL A 257 -8.70 2.03 -14.59
C VAL A 257 -8.11 1.18 -15.69
N ASN A 258 -6.82 1.36 -15.98
CA ASN A 258 -6.11 0.57 -16.99
C ASN A 258 -6.34 -0.94 -16.73
N ALA A 259 -6.57 -1.75 -17.77
CA ALA A 259 -6.96 -3.15 -17.61
C ALA A 259 -5.97 -3.96 -16.75
N ASN A 260 -4.67 -3.71 -16.91
CA ASN A 260 -3.60 -4.39 -16.17
C ASN A 260 -3.50 -3.94 -14.70
N GLU A 261 -4.21 -2.87 -14.34
CA GLU A 261 -4.22 -2.25 -13.02
C GLU A 261 -5.54 -2.47 -12.26
N ARG A 262 -6.51 -3.16 -12.88
CA ARG A 262 -7.78 -3.52 -12.24
C ARG A 262 -7.56 -4.43 -11.02
N GLY A 263 -8.46 -4.34 -10.05
CA GLY A 263 -8.35 -5.09 -8.79
C GLY A 263 -7.33 -4.54 -7.77
N LYS A 264 -6.49 -3.56 -8.15
CA LYS A 264 -5.49 -2.94 -7.25
C LYS A 264 -6.05 -1.79 -6.40
N GLY A 265 -7.37 -1.52 -6.48
CA GLY A 265 -8.07 -0.56 -5.63
C GLY A 265 -8.06 0.90 -6.11
N PHE A 266 -7.55 1.20 -7.32
CA PHE A 266 -7.46 2.57 -7.85
C PHE A 266 -8.82 3.22 -8.06
N GLY A 267 -9.79 2.48 -8.62
CA GLY A 267 -11.18 2.97 -8.72
C GLY A 267 -11.76 3.33 -7.36
N THR A 268 -11.61 2.47 -6.35
CA THR A 268 -12.07 2.74 -4.97
C THR A 268 -11.37 3.96 -4.37
N LYS A 269 -10.07 4.15 -4.64
CA LYS A 269 -9.32 5.33 -4.18
C LYS A 269 -9.85 6.62 -4.81
N LEU A 270 -10.09 6.62 -6.13
CA LEU A 270 -10.64 7.76 -6.86
C LEU A 270 -12.05 8.11 -6.40
N ILE A 271 -12.98 7.15 -6.34
CA ILE A 271 -14.37 7.44 -5.95
C ILE A 271 -14.47 7.96 -4.52
N LYS A 272 -13.72 7.38 -3.56
CA LYS A 272 -13.68 7.88 -2.18
C LYS A 272 -13.09 9.28 -2.08
N TYR A 273 -12.06 9.57 -2.89
CA TYR A 273 -11.51 10.92 -2.99
C TYR A 273 -12.56 11.88 -3.56
N GLY A 274 -13.25 11.47 -4.62
CA GLY A 274 -14.35 12.19 -5.26
C GLY A 274 -15.47 12.57 -4.30
N ILE A 275 -16.02 11.59 -3.59
CA ILE A 275 -17.07 11.80 -2.58
C ILE A 275 -16.61 12.79 -1.50
N LYS A 276 -15.40 12.61 -0.97
CA LYS A 276 -14.89 13.45 0.11
C LYS A 276 -14.56 14.88 -0.32
N LYS A 277 -14.00 15.05 -1.53
CA LYS A 277 -13.41 16.32 -1.98
C LYS A 277 -14.38 17.15 -2.82
N TYR A 278 -15.22 16.50 -3.62
CA TYR A 278 -16.10 17.11 -4.61
C TYR A 278 -17.57 16.75 -4.39
N SER A 279 -17.90 16.16 -3.23
CA SER A 279 -19.28 15.84 -2.83
C SER A 279 -20.04 15.04 -3.89
N ILE A 280 -19.34 14.12 -4.60
CA ILE A 280 -19.97 13.25 -5.59
C ILE A 280 -21.14 12.53 -4.92
N ASN A 281 -22.33 12.64 -5.50
CA ASN A 281 -23.54 12.01 -4.98
C ASN A 281 -24.38 11.29 -6.05
N GLU A 282 -24.06 11.45 -7.33
CA GLU A 282 -24.79 10.88 -8.46
C GLU A 282 -23.80 10.34 -9.52
N LEU A 283 -24.22 9.30 -10.24
CA LEU A 283 -23.51 8.76 -11.40
C LEU A 283 -24.46 8.00 -12.33
N THR A 284 -23.96 7.67 -13.52
CA THR A 284 -24.62 6.74 -14.45
C THR A 284 -23.68 5.62 -14.84
N VAL A 285 -24.21 4.40 -14.94
CA VAL A 285 -23.47 3.22 -15.39
C VAL A 285 -24.30 2.44 -16.42
N ASN A 286 -23.65 1.88 -17.42
CA ASN A 286 -24.33 1.01 -18.37
C ASN A 286 -24.73 -0.32 -17.69
N GLY A 287 -26.01 -0.69 -17.79
CA GLY A 287 -26.60 -1.87 -17.15
C GLY A 287 -26.08 -3.21 -17.68
N GLN A 288 -25.43 -3.23 -18.84
CA GLN A 288 -24.75 -4.40 -19.39
C GLN A 288 -23.33 -4.58 -18.83
N ASN A 289 -22.89 -3.70 -17.92
CA ASN A 289 -21.63 -3.82 -17.18
C ASN A 289 -21.87 -4.18 -15.71
N PRO A 290 -22.12 -5.47 -15.39
CA PRO A 290 -22.45 -5.90 -14.03
C PRO A 290 -21.30 -5.71 -13.04
N ASP A 291 -20.06 -5.71 -13.51
CA ASP A 291 -18.88 -5.46 -12.67
C ASP A 291 -18.83 -4.01 -12.19
N ALA A 292 -19.13 -3.05 -13.07
CA ALA A 292 -19.21 -1.64 -12.70
C ALA A 292 -20.37 -1.37 -11.74
N LEU A 293 -21.54 -2.00 -11.97
CA LEU A 293 -22.68 -1.91 -11.05
C LEU A 293 -22.30 -2.39 -9.64
N ARG A 294 -21.78 -3.62 -9.51
CA ARG A 294 -21.32 -4.17 -8.22
C ARG A 294 -20.25 -3.29 -7.56
N PHE A 295 -19.36 -2.72 -8.36
CA PHE A 295 -18.33 -1.81 -7.87
C PHE A 295 -18.96 -0.57 -7.23
N TYR A 296 -19.94 0.08 -7.87
CA TYR A 296 -20.59 1.27 -7.32
C TYR A 296 -21.47 0.96 -6.11
N GLU A 297 -22.21 -0.16 -6.13
CA GLU A 297 -22.99 -0.63 -4.97
C GLU A 297 -22.11 -0.86 -3.74
N LYS A 298 -20.94 -1.47 -3.92
CA LYS A 298 -19.95 -1.66 -2.84
C LYS A 298 -19.40 -0.34 -2.28
N ASN A 299 -19.46 0.74 -3.06
CA ASN A 299 -19.08 2.08 -2.63
C ASN A 299 -20.27 2.92 -2.13
N GLY A 300 -21.46 2.31 -1.97
CA GLY A 300 -22.62 2.90 -1.31
C GLY A 300 -23.70 3.42 -2.25
N PHE A 301 -23.47 3.44 -3.56
CA PHE A 301 -24.45 3.93 -4.52
C PHE A 301 -25.60 2.93 -4.70
N LYS A 302 -26.81 3.43 -4.93
CA LYS A 302 -28.02 2.65 -5.20
C LYS A 302 -28.69 3.12 -6.48
N VAL A 303 -29.20 2.18 -7.27
CA VAL A 303 -29.98 2.48 -8.47
C VAL A 303 -31.30 3.15 -8.06
N TYR A 304 -31.64 4.27 -8.69
CA TYR A 304 -32.92 4.96 -8.46
C TYR A 304 -33.72 5.19 -9.76
N LYS A 305 -33.08 5.05 -10.93
CA LYS A 305 -33.72 5.16 -12.25
C LYS A 305 -32.99 4.27 -13.25
N ARG A 306 -33.74 3.73 -14.21
CA ARG A 306 -33.24 2.97 -15.37
C ARG A 306 -33.86 3.51 -16.66
N THR A 307 -33.09 3.54 -17.73
CA THR A 307 -33.57 3.70 -19.11
C THR A 307 -33.16 2.49 -19.94
N GLU A 308 -33.94 2.17 -20.98
CA GLU A 308 -33.59 1.06 -21.89
C GLU A 308 -32.59 1.48 -22.98
N THR A 309 -32.51 2.78 -23.27
CA THR A 309 -31.56 3.36 -24.22
C THR A 309 -30.63 4.38 -23.58
N ASP A 310 -29.54 4.71 -24.29
CA ASP A 310 -28.65 5.82 -23.95
C ASP A 310 -29.18 7.17 -24.46
N GLU A 311 -28.40 8.23 -24.31
CA GLU A 311 -28.78 9.60 -24.75
C GLU A 311 -28.87 9.76 -26.28
N GLN A 312 -28.45 8.74 -27.03
CA GLN A 312 -28.47 8.70 -28.50
C GLN A 312 -29.47 7.67 -29.04
N ASP A 313 -30.37 7.17 -28.18
CA ASP A 313 -31.35 6.12 -28.48
C ASP A 313 -30.76 4.75 -28.87
N ASN A 314 -29.47 4.51 -28.59
CA ASN A 314 -28.87 3.19 -28.78
C ASN A 314 -29.35 2.23 -27.69
N PRO A 315 -29.38 0.90 -27.94
CA PRO A 315 -29.87 -0.12 -26.99
C PRO A 315 -28.87 -0.42 -25.86
N TYR A 316 -28.39 0.64 -25.20
CA TYR A 316 -27.43 0.62 -24.11
C TYR A 316 -28.12 1.10 -22.83
N PRO A 317 -28.72 0.18 -22.04
CA PRO A 317 -29.51 0.57 -20.88
C PRO A 317 -28.65 1.30 -19.85
N LEU A 318 -29.14 2.43 -19.35
CA LEU A 318 -28.44 3.22 -18.35
C LEU A 318 -29.09 3.06 -16.98
N LEU A 319 -28.27 2.81 -15.97
CA LEU A 319 -28.64 2.80 -14.55
C LEU A 319 -28.12 4.08 -13.90
N TYR A 320 -29.04 4.89 -13.39
CA TYR A 320 -28.71 6.09 -12.63
C TYR A 320 -28.65 5.72 -11.16
N MET A 321 -27.56 6.11 -10.51
CA MET A 321 -27.28 5.74 -9.12
C MET A 321 -26.99 6.95 -8.25
N LYS A 322 -27.39 6.88 -6.97
CA LYS A 322 -27.13 7.90 -5.94
C LYS A 322 -26.60 7.29 -4.65
N LEU A 323 -25.78 8.04 -3.92
CA LEU A 323 -25.33 7.70 -2.57
C LEU A 323 -26.44 7.86 -1.53
#